data_AF-A0A1V4STL8-F1
#
_entry.id   AF-A0A1V4STL8-F1
#
_cell.length_a   1.000
_cell.length_b   1.000
_cell.length_c   1.000
_cell.angle_alpha   90.00
_cell.angle_beta   90.00
_cell.angle_gamma   90.00
#
_symmetry.space_group_name_H-M   'P 1'
#
loop_
_entity.id
_entity.type
_entity.pdbx_description
1 polymer ?
#
loop_
_entity_poly.entity_id
_entity_poly.type
_entity_poly.pdbx_seq_one_letter_code
_entity_poly.pdbx_strand_id
1 'polypeptide(L)'
;MHILISVNILMEKNMRDIKNKFKRYLRNMAIDKTPKLYPALKNTKEGNLYGYIDETGKMIIEPKFTTAYDFNNWGFAVIEENNKWGLINTKGEYKIMPIYDYISDFIEKTASFNKGEIMGAIDEKGDIITKRNYNFVGNFNEGRAVVGLPTKNGDSKYGYIDADGNERVKIELILANDFNEGVAIVKFNEDEYSLIDKEGNIINNYKYSFVSQYGDGLMVFQNKEGLYGFIDKDGNEVIKPIYKTANGFVDGLAVVSEEGEFNGPFGAINKQGKYVYKPIFSDIRQLGEERVALGMGIGKDENIKRNIYAIGDTKGNKLTDFLYLDVGNYKDGLAYASDEENTFFINSLGEKDIRLPIVSGSGQLIIKDNLIYADIDYSPYYLDKNKKIIYKPNDLIELDKQYSVLKFKYKPNINYLIYVPVIKGVKNKEVQNNINKKLKEMSLFIPINDEKQTKELIINKDDVLNYDYFGDFSIKYFNKDLLVLNLTGYYYLLGAAHGMPILKTPSINLITGEFYNLSDLFIPSIYWVSDINKIIKEMIDEDKKYEYVFKDTFKTVRFDQGFYIDKENLYIYFPPYEIGPYSAGFITFKIPFSKIDNIINKKGSFYKSFN
;
A
#
# COMPACT_ATOMS: atom_id res chain seq x y z
N MET A 1 -59.28 -42.59 9.62
CA MET A 1 -57.97 -43.13 10.09
C MET A 1 -56.82 -42.73 9.17
N HIS A 2 -56.93 -42.89 7.85
CA HIS A 2 -55.86 -42.52 6.90
C HIS A 2 -55.45 -41.03 6.88
N ILE A 3 -56.39 -40.10 7.07
CA ILE A 3 -56.08 -38.65 7.04
C ILE A 3 -55.24 -38.21 8.26
N LEU A 4 -55.48 -38.79 9.44
CA LEU A 4 -54.73 -38.48 10.67
C LEU A 4 -53.27 -38.94 10.62
N ILE A 5 -52.99 -40.06 9.93
CA ILE A 5 -51.63 -40.57 9.75
C ILE A 5 -50.83 -39.66 8.81
N SER A 6 -51.45 -39.20 7.72
CA SER A 6 -50.81 -38.30 6.75
C SER A 6 -50.46 -36.94 7.33
N VAL A 7 -51.29 -36.38 8.22
CA VAL A 7 -51.04 -35.09 8.89
C VAL A 7 -49.89 -35.20 9.90
N ASN A 8 -49.80 -36.31 10.65
CA ASN A 8 -48.69 -36.54 11.58
C ASN A 8 -47.34 -36.68 10.87
N ILE A 9 -47.28 -37.40 9.74
CA ILE A 9 -46.05 -37.55 8.96
C ILE A 9 -45.59 -36.19 8.39
N LEU A 10 -46.52 -35.33 7.95
CA LEU A 10 -46.21 -34.00 7.44
C LEU A 10 -45.68 -33.07 8.55
N MET A 11 -46.27 -33.12 9.74
CA MET A 11 -45.81 -32.35 10.90
C MET A 11 -44.43 -32.79 11.38
N GLU A 12 -44.15 -34.09 11.46
CA GLU A 12 -42.82 -34.59 11.84
C GLU A 12 -41.73 -34.19 10.85
N LYS A 13 -42.03 -34.20 9.54
CA LYS A 13 -41.09 -33.78 8.50
C LYS A 13 -40.77 -32.28 8.61
N ASN A 14 -41.78 -31.43 8.79
CA ASN A 14 -41.59 -29.99 9.02
C ASN A 14 -40.80 -29.69 10.31
N MET A 15 -41.06 -30.43 11.39
CA MET A 15 -40.32 -30.28 12.65
C MET A 15 -38.86 -30.71 12.53
N ARG A 16 -38.55 -31.74 11.72
CA ARG A 16 -37.17 -32.12 11.38
C ARG A 16 -36.45 -31.05 10.57
N ASP A 17 -37.11 -30.46 9.58
CA ASP A 17 -36.52 -29.40 8.76
C ASP A 17 -36.28 -28.11 9.54
N ILE A 18 -37.19 -27.75 10.44
CA ILE A 18 -37.01 -26.61 11.37
C ILE A 18 -35.85 -26.88 12.32
N LYS A 19 -35.75 -28.08 12.91
CA LYS A 19 -34.61 -28.45 13.77
C LYS A 19 -33.29 -28.42 13.01
N ASN A 20 -33.25 -28.88 11.76
CA ASN A 20 -32.05 -28.84 10.92
C ASN A 20 -31.66 -27.41 10.54
N LYS A 21 -32.62 -26.55 10.18
CA LYS A 21 -32.38 -25.11 9.95
C LYS A 21 -31.88 -24.42 11.22
N PHE A 22 -32.47 -24.71 12.37
CA PHE A 22 -32.07 -24.14 13.66
C PHE A 22 -30.69 -24.65 14.10
N LYS A 23 -30.37 -25.92 13.87
CA LYS A 23 -29.04 -26.48 14.14
C LYS A 23 -27.98 -25.89 13.20
N ARG A 24 -28.34 -25.60 11.94
CA ARG A 24 -27.49 -24.86 10.98
C ARG A 24 -27.30 -23.41 11.42
N TYR A 25 -28.35 -22.75 11.90
CA TYR A 25 -28.31 -21.41 12.48
C TYR A 25 -27.40 -21.33 13.72
N LEU A 26 -27.53 -22.29 14.65
CA LEU A 26 -26.65 -22.41 15.82
C LEU A 26 -25.20 -22.76 15.44
N ARG A 27 -24.97 -23.56 14.38
CA ARG A 27 -23.63 -23.83 13.84
C ARG A 27 -22.99 -22.57 13.24
N ASN A 28 -23.79 -21.72 12.62
CA ASN A 28 -23.35 -20.43 12.10
C ASN A 28 -23.13 -19.39 13.22
N MET A 29 -23.85 -19.47 14.34
CA MET A 29 -23.53 -18.69 15.56
C MET A 29 -22.26 -19.19 16.28
N ALA A 30 -21.87 -20.45 16.09
CA ALA A 30 -20.63 -21.00 16.67
C ALA A 30 -19.34 -20.52 15.97
N ILE A 31 -19.45 -19.61 15.00
CA ILE A 31 -18.32 -18.96 14.30
C ILE A 31 -17.57 -17.99 15.24
N ASP A 32 -18.18 -17.54 16.34
CA ASP A 32 -17.60 -16.61 17.31
C ASP A 32 -16.55 -17.24 18.27
N LYS A 33 -15.90 -18.33 17.84
CA LYS A 33 -14.89 -19.07 18.62
C LYS A 33 -13.53 -19.18 17.94
N THR A 34 -13.36 -18.65 16.74
CA THR A 34 -12.02 -18.56 16.15
C THR A 34 -11.21 -17.52 16.93
N PRO A 35 -10.02 -17.87 17.43
CA PRO A 35 -9.14 -16.90 18.09
C PRO A 35 -8.94 -15.70 17.17
N LYS A 36 -9.19 -14.49 17.69
CA LYS A 36 -8.89 -13.25 16.97
C LYS A 36 -7.38 -13.05 16.99
N LEU A 37 -6.79 -13.13 15.81
CA LEU A 37 -5.37 -12.97 15.60
C LEU A 37 -5.14 -11.74 14.72
N TYR A 38 -4.10 -10.98 15.05
CA TYR A 38 -3.78 -9.72 14.42
C TYR A 38 -2.39 -9.80 13.76
N PRO A 39 -2.21 -9.35 12.50
CA PRO A 39 -0.92 -9.29 11.86
C PRO A 39 0.06 -8.46 12.68
N ALA A 40 1.23 -9.01 13.01
CA ALA A 40 2.19 -8.39 13.91
C ALA A 40 3.58 -8.33 13.26
N LEU A 41 4.03 -7.11 12.98
CA LEU A 41 5.33 -6.87 12.38
C LEU A 41 6.47 -7.11 13.38
N LYS A 42 7.54 -7.76 12.93
CA LYS A 42 8.79 -7.94 13.66
C LYS A 42 9.97 -7.59 12.76
N ASN A 43 10.90 -6.80 13.28
CA ASN A 43 12.12 -6.45 12.56
C ASN A 43 13.15 -7.56 12.79
N THR A 44 13.57 -8.24 11.72
CA THR A 44 14.49 -9.38 11.76
C THR A 44 15.74 -9.13 10.91
N LYS A 45 16.76 -9.98 11.03
CA LYS A 45 17.95 -9.87 10.18
C LYS A 45 17.66 -10.25 8.71
N GLU A 46 16.59 -10.98 8.46
CA GLU A 46 16.07 -11.31 7.14
C GLU A 46 15.15 -10.21 6.57
N GLY A 47 14.79 -9.21 7.37
CA GLY A 47 13.90 -8.11 6.98
C GLY A 47 12.73 -7.92 7.94
N ASN A 48 11.78 -7.08 7.54
CA ASN A 48 10.54 -6.87 8.28
C ASN A 48 9.59 -8.01 7.92
N LEU A 49 9.24 -8.85 8.90
CA LEU A 49 8.38 -10.01 8.70
C LEU A 49 7.17 -9.93 9.62
N TYR A 50 6.03 -10.40 9.12
CA TYR A 50 4.80 -10.53 9.87
C TYR A 50 4.65 -11.94 10.43
N GLY A 51 4.23 -11.98 11.69
CA GLY A 51 3.59 -13.11 12.34
C GLY A 51 2.18 -12.71 12.76
N TYR A 52 1.61 -13.41 13.74
CA TYR A 52 0.30 -13.07 14.29
C TYR A 52 0.27 -13.16 15.81
N ILE A 53 -0.32 -12.15 16.44
CA ILE A 53 -0.53 -12.08 17.89
C ILE A 53 -2.01 -12.29 18.24
N ASP A 54 -2.30 -12.74 19.46
CA ASP A 54 -3.64 -12.66 20.04
C ASP A 54 -3.95 -11.28 20.65
N GLU A 55 -5.16 -11.10 21.18
CA GLU A 55 -5.62 -9.87 21.85
C GLU A 55 -4.76 -9.46 23.07
N THR A 56 -3.98 -10.39 23.64
CA THR A 56 -3.08 -10.11 24.77
C THR A 56 -1.69 -9.64 24.33
N GLY A 57 -1.41 -9.68 23.02
CA GLY A 57 -0.12 -9.37 22.42
C GLY A 57 0.84 -10.56 22.37
N LYS A 58 0.37 -11.76 22.72
CA LYS A 58 1.19 -12.97 22.66
C LYS A 58 1.32 -13.42 21.21
N MET A 59 2.54 -13.65 20.76
CA MET A 59 2.82 -14.24 19.43
C MET A 59 2.28 -15.68 19.37
N ILE A 60 1.39 -15.94 18.41
CA ILE A 60 0.78 -17.25 18.15
C ILE A 60 1.37 -17.89 16.90
N ILE A 61 1.61 -17.09 15.86
CA ILE A 61 2.27 -17.52 14.63
C ILE A 61 3.56 -16.71 14.50
N GLU A 62 4.71 -17.39 14.51
CA GLU A 62 6.01 -16.72 14.45
C GLU A 62 6.21 -15.97 13.12
N PRO A 63 6.92 -14.84 13.12
CA PRO A 63 7.11 -14.04 11.92
C PRO A 63 7.91 -14.76 10.83
N LYS A 64 7.29 -14.86 9.65
CA LYS A 64 7.91 -15.43 8.44
C LYS A 64 7.32 -14.91 7.13
N PHE A 65 6.25 -14.12 7.20
CA PHE A 65 5.53 -13.61 6.03
C PHE A 65 6.03 -12.21 5.68
N THR A 66 6.18 -11.89 4.40
CA THR A 66 6.50 -10.51 3.96
C THR A 66 5.28 -9.61 4.04
N THR A 67 4.09 -10.19 3.82
CA THR A 67 2.79 -9.52 3.94
C THR A 67 1.80 -10.43 4.66
N ALA A 68 0.91 -9.85 5.48
CA ALA A 68 -0.10 -10.58 6.22
C ALA A 68 -1.38 -9.74 6.39
N TYR A 69 -2.50 -10.23 5.86
CA TYR A 69 -3.82 -9.62 6.05
C TYR A 69 -4.54 -10.16 7.29
N ASP A 70 -5.63 -9.50 7.67
CA ASP A 70 -6.45 -9.88 8.82
C ASP A 70 -7.11 -11.25 8.59
N PHE A 71 -7.41 -11.93 9.70
CA PHE A 71 -8.22 -13.14 9.64
C PHE A 71 -9.67 -12.80 9.36
N ASN A 72 -10.26 -13.46 8.35
CA ASN A 72 -11.69 -13.37 8.09
C ASN A 72 -12.50 -14.17 9.13
N ASN A 73 -13.83 -14.08 9.06
CA ASN A 73 -14.74 -14.76 9.99
C ASN A 73 -14.65 -16.30 9.95
N TRP A 74 -14.01 -16.90 8.93
CA TRP A 74 -13.80 -18.35 8.84
C TRP A 74 -12.44 -18.79 9.41
N GLY A 75 -11.66 -17.85 9.93
CA GLY A 75 -10.35 -18.12 10.49
C GLY A 75 -9.29 -18.37 9.42
N PHE A 76 -9.43 -17.76 8.24
CA PHE A 76 -8.39 -17.72 7.21
C PHE A 76 -7.83 -16.32 7.02
N ALA A 77 -6.52 -16.23 6.82
CA ALA A 77 -5.82 -15.00 6.46
C ALA A 77 -5.01 -15.23 5.19
N VAL A 78 -4.97 -14.22 4.35
CA VAL A 78 -4.11 -14.18 3.15
C VAL A 78 -2.73 -13.68 3.57
N ILE A 79 -1.70 -14.38 3.11
CA ILE A 79 -0.30 -14.09 3.41
C ILE A 79 0.54 -14.11 2.15
N GLU A 80 1.69 -13.45 2.22
CA GLU A 80 2.75 -13.53 1.24
C GLU A 80 4.01 -14.13 1.89
N GLU A 81 4.60 -15.11 1.21
CA GLU A 81 5.86 -15.72 1.59
C GLU A 81 6.69 -15.98 0.34
N ASN A 82 7.95 -15.54 0.33
CA ASN A 82 8.85 -15.69 -0.82
C ASN A 82 8.27 -15.16 -2.15
N ASN A 83 7.61 -13.99 -2.12
CA ASN A 83 6.94 -13.34 -3.27
C ASN A 83 5.81 -14.17 -3.89
N LYS A 84 5.20 -15.06 -3.11
CA LYS A 84 4.02 -15.82 -3.51
C LYS A 84 2.95 -15.74 -2.44
N TRP A 85 1.71 -15.74 -2.88
CA TRP A 85 0.54 -15.55 -2.04
C TRP A 85 -0.17 -16.87 -1.77
N GLY A 86 -0.66 -17.01 -0.55
CA GLY A 86 -1.36 -18.20 -0.06
C GLY A 86 -2.31 -17.86 1.09
N LEU A 87 -3.00 -18.87 1.63
CA LEU A 87 -3.92 -18.73 2.75
C LEU A 87 -3.51 -19.64 3.89
N ILE A 88 -3.55 -19.13 5.11
CA ILE A 88 -3.29 -19.87 6.33
C ILE A 88 -4.50 -19.86 7.25
N ASN A 89 -4.62 -20.88 8.10
CA ASN A 89 -5.57 -20.89 9.21
C ASN A 89 -4.98 -20.25 10.48
N THR A 90 -5.77 -20.15 11.55
CA THR A 90 -5.35 -19.57 12.84
C THR A 90 -4.25 -20.33 13.58
N LYS A 91 -3.82 -21.50 13.09
CA LYS A 91 -2.65 -22.23 13.58
C LYS A 91 -1.39 -21.98 12.74
N GLY A 92 -1.50 -21.17 11.68
CA GLY A 92 -0.44 -20.95 10.70
C GLY A 92 -0.26 -22.10 9.70
N GLU A 93 -1.20 -23.03 9.62
CA GLU A 93 -1.19 -24.13 8.65
C GLU A 93 -1.77 -23.63 7.32
N TYR A 94 -1.11 -23.94 6.19
CA TYR A 94 -1.58 -23.53 4.87
C TYR A 94 -2.87 -24.26 4.48
N LYS A 95 -3.92 -23.49 4.22
CA LYS A 95 -5.11 -23.92 3.46
C LYS A 95 -4.83 -23.85 1.96
N ILE A 96 -4.12 -22.81 1.53
CA ILE A 96 -3.57 -22.66 0.18
C ILE A 96 -2.08 -22.37 0.31
N MET A 97 -1.24 -23.19 -0.33
CA MET A 97 0.20 -22.99 -0.36
C MET A 97 0.56 -21.65 -1.06
N PRO A 98 1.65 -20.96 -0.67
CA PRO A 98 2.11 -19.75 -1.33
C PRO A 98 2.61 -20.03 -2.75
N ILE A 99 1.69 -20.06 -3.72
CA ILE A 99 1.99 -20.38 -5.13
C ILE A 99 1.34 -19.41 -6.12
N TYR A 100 0.53 -18.48 -5.64
CA TYR A 100 -0.14 -17.46 -6.45
C TYR A 100 0.76 -16.23 -6.57
N ASP A 101 0.59 -15.47 -7.64
CA ASP A 101 1.35 -14.22 -7.83
C ASP A 101 0.79 -13.10 -6.96
N TYR A 102 -0.51 -13.12 -6.70
CA TYR A 102 -1.23 -12.22 -5.81
C TYR A 102 -2.58 -12.83 -5.40
N ILE A 103 -2.99 -12.56 -4.17
CA ILE A 103 -4.35 -12.77 -3.66
C ILE A 103 -4.74 -11.49 -2.92
N SER A 104 -5.88 -10.91 -3.24
CA SER A 104 -6.39 -9.72 -2.55
C SER A 104 -6.78 -10.02 -1.11
N ASP A 105 -7.00 -8.98 -0.30
CA ASP A 105 -7.72 -9.16 0.96
C ASP A 105 -9.19 -9.58 0.68
N PHE A 106 -9.86 -10.09 1.71
CA PHE A 106 -11.26 -10.48 1.65
C PHE A 106 -12.18 -9.25 1.64
N ILE A 107 -12.77 -8.96 0.49
CA ILE A 107 -13.78 -7.93 0.29
C ILE A 107 -15.12 -8.62 0.02
N GLU A 108 -16.17 -8.22 0.74
CA GLU A 108 -17.50 -8.84 0.67
C GLU A 108 -17.47 -10.38 0.74
N LYS A 109 -16.59 -10.94 1.59
CA LYS A 109 -16.41 -12.40 1.80
C LYS A 109 -15.77 -13.14 0.62
N THR A 110 -15.08 -12.44 -0.27
CA THR A 110 -14.39 -13.01 -1.43
C THR A 110 -13.00 -12.40 -1.58
N ALA A 111 -12.08 -13.12 -2.22
CA ALA A 111 -10.79 -12.57 -2.59
C ALA A 111 -10.48 -12.93 -4.05
N SER A 112 -9.95 -11.97 -4.81
CA SER A 112 -9.50 -12.19 -6.18
C SER A 112 -8.05 -12.65 -6.18
N PHE A 113 -7.69 -13.55 -7.09
CA PHE A 113 -6.32 -14.03 -7.23
C PHE A 113 -5.83 -13.92 -8.67
N ASN A 114 -4.52 -13.88 -8.85
CA ASN A 114 -3.88 -14.14 -10.14
C ASN A 114 -2.77 -15.20 -10.03
N LYS A 115 -2.57 -15.93 -11.12
CA LYS A 115 -1.50 -16.91 -11.30
C LYS A 115 -1.10 -16.95 -12.77
N GLY A 116 0.00 -16.32 -13.11
CA GLY A 116 0.33 -15.93 -14.47
C GLY A 116 -0.78 -15.06 -15.07
N GLU A 117 -1.19 -15.39 -16.29
CA GLU A 117 -2.25 -14.68 -17.04
C GLU A 117 -3.67 -15.05 -16.58
N ILE A 118 -3.81 -15.94 -15.59
CA ILE A 118 -5.12 -16.42 -15.13
C ILE A 118 -5.50 -15.68 -13.86
N MET A 119 -6.67 -15.05 -13.87
CA MET A 119 -7.35 -14.50 -12.72
C MET A 119 -8.57 -15.32 -12.34
N GLY A 120 -8.90 -15.30 -11.06
CA GLY A 120 -10.08 -15.96 -10.49
C GLY A 120 -10.46 -15.36 -9.15
N ALA A 121 -11.44 -15.97 -8.48
CA ALA A 121 -11.84 -15.60 -7.14
C ALA A 121 -12.04 -16.83 -6.24
N ILE A 122 -11.80 -16.64 -4.95
CA ILE A 122 -12.08 -17.60 -3.88
C ILE A 122 -13.14 -17.04 -2.93
N ASP A 123 -13.93 -17.93 -2.33
CA ASP A 123 -14.83 -17.58 -1.23
C ASP A 123 -14.09 -17.41 0.10
N GLU A 124 -14.82 -17.00 1.14
CA GLU A 124 -14.34 -16.84 2.52
C GLU A 124 -13.73 -18.10 3.14
N LYS A 125 -13.95 -19.30 2.58
CA LYS A 125 -13.33 -20.55 3.01
C LYS A 125 -12.06 -20.88 2.23
N GLY A 126 -11.72 -20.09 1.22
CA GLY A 126 -10.61 -20.32 0.30
C GLY A 126 -10.94 -21.32 -0.82
N ASP A 127 -12.20 -21.58 -1.11
CA ASP A 127 -12.59 -22.45 -2.22
C ASP A 127 -12.79 -21.60 -3.50
N ILE A 128 -12.27 -22.04 -4.64
CA ILE A 128 -12.37 -21.30 -5.92
C ILE A 128 -13.83 -21.26 -6.37
N ILE A 129 -14.36 -20.06 -6.61
CA ILE A 129 -15.75 -19.85 -7.07
C ILE A 129 -15.87 -19.66 -8.58
N THR A 130 -14.81 -19.16 -9.24
CA THR A 130 -14.83 -18.91 -10.68
C THR A 130 -14.87 -20.22 -11.47
N LYS A 131 -15.81 -20.33 -12.41
CA LYS A 131 -16.09 -21.57 -13.17
C LYS A 131 -15.24 -21.77 -14.43
N ARG A 132 -14.42 -20.78 -14.78
CA ARG A 132 -13.48 -20.79 -15.91
C ARG A 132 -12.34 -19.81 -15.63
N ASN A 133 -11.32 -19.84 -16.47
CA ASN A 133 -10.21 -18.90 -16.41
C ASN A 133 -10.63 -17.55 -16.99
N TYR A 134 -10.34 -16.48 -16.27
CA TYR A 134 -10.51 -15.10 -16.70
C TYR A 134 -9.14 -14.43 -16.85
N ASN A 135 -9.04 -13.36 -17.63
CA ASN A 135 -7.84 -12.50 -17.64
C ASN A 135 -8.01 -11.24 -16.77
N PHE A 136 -9.22 -11.02 -16.24
CA PHE A 136 -9.53 -9.96 -15.29
C PHE A 136 -10.63 -10.42 -14.32
N VAL A 137 -10.45 -10.16 -13.03
CA VAL A 137 -11.48 -10.31 -11.99
C VAL A 137 -11.34 -9.12 -11.03
N GLY A 138 -12.35 -8.25 -11.01
CA GLY A 138 -12.42 -7.12 -10.08
C GLY A 138 -12.78 -7.56 -8.66
N ASN A 139 -12.83 -6.60 -7.74
CA ASN A 139 -13.37 -6.86 -6.40
C ASN A 139 -14.89 -7.08 -6.46
N PHE A 140 -15.43 -7.77 -5.48
CA PHE A 140 -16.88 -7.84 -5.31
C PHE A 140 -17.39 -6.53 -4.71
N ASN A 141 -18.40 -5.95 -5.35
CA ASN A 141 -19.14 -4.79 -4.88
C ASN A 141 -20.64 -5.06 -5.02
N GLU A 142 -21.36 -4.93 -3.91
CA GLU A 142 -22.76 -5.28 -3.74
C GLU A 142 -23.16 -6.67 -4.26
N GLY A 143 -22.26 -7.66 -4.10
CA GLY A 143 -22.46 -9.04 -4.53
C GLY A 143 -22.26 -9.30 -6.02
N ARG A 144 -21.55 -8.42 -6.73
CA ARG A 144 -21.15 -8.59 -8.14
C ARG A 144 -19.67 -8.30 -8.31
N ALA A 145 -19.00 -9.04 -9.18
CA ALA A 145 -17.62 -8.74 -9.61
C ALA A 145 -17.55 -8.64 -11.13
N VAL A 146 -16.81 -7.65 -11.62
CA VAL A 146 -16.48 -7.54 -13.05
C VAL A 146 -15.52 -8.66 -13.43
N VAL A 147 -15.78 -9.35 -14.54
CA VAL A 147 -14.90 -10.38 -15.09
C VAL A 147 -14.59 -10.13 -16.56
N GLY A 148 -13.36 -10.45 -16.98
CA GLY A 148 -12.87 -10.24 -18.35
C GLY A 148 -12.45 -11.52 -19.06
N LEU A 149 -12.69 -11.57 -20.37
CA LEU A 149 -12.10 -12.55 -21.28
C LEU A 149 -11.36 -11.86 -22.43
N PRO A 150 -10.21 -12.40 -22.86
CA PRO A 150 -9.48 -11.85 -24.00
C PRO A 150 -10.25 -12.09 -25.31
N THR A 151 -10.14 -11.13 -26.21
CA THR A 151 -10.63 -11.20 -27.59
C THR A 151 -9.51 -11.61 -28.54
N LYS A 152 -9.87 -11.92 -29.80
CA LYS A 152 -8.89 -12.27 -30.84
C LYS A 152 -7.91 -11.13 -31.17
N ASN A 153 -8.27 -9.88 -30.88
CA ASN A 153 -7.50 -8.69 -31.23
C ASN A 153 -6.60 -8.22 -30.09
N GLY A 154 -6.60 -8.90 -28.93
CA GLY A 154 -5.82 -8.52 -27.75
C GLY A 154 -6.60 -7.69 -26.72
N ASP A 155 -7.74 -7.09 -27.10
CA ASP A 155 -8.64 -6.40 -26.15
C ASP A 155 -9.37 -7.40 -25.24
N SER A 156 -10.02 -6.91 -24.18
CA SER A 156 -10.88 -7.72 -23.31
C SER A 156 -12.34 -7.33 -23.46
N LYS A 157 -13.23 -8.32 -23.33
CA LYS A 157 -14.66 -8.09 -23.11
C LYS A 157 -14.99 -8.40 -21.65
N TYR A 158 -15.94 -7.65 -21.11
CA TYR A 158 -16.31 -7.70 -19.70
C TYR A 158 -17.76 -8.14 -19.51
N GLY A 159 -18.03 -8.72 -18.34
CA GLY A 159 -19.34 -9.04 -17.82
C GLY A 159 -19.29 -9.11 -16.30
N TYR A 160 -20.30 -9.72 -15.68
CA TYR A 160 -20.38 -9.78 -14.21
C TYR A 160 -20.72 -11.18 -13.72
N ILE A 161 -20.08 -11.59 -12.63
CA ILE A 161 -20.43 -12.80 -11.87
C ILE A 161 -21.02 -12.45 -10.50
N ASP A 162 -21.82 -13.35 -9.94
CA ASP A 162 -22.21 -13.34 -8.53
C ASP A 162 -21.18 -14.06 -7.64
N ALA A 163 -21.39 -14.02 -6.31
CA ALA A 163 -20.50 -14.63 -5.33
C ALA A 163 -20.43 -16.16 -5.40
N ASP A 164 -21.33 -16.81 -6.14
CA ASP A 164 -21.29 -18.25 -6.46
C ASP A 164 -20.59 -18.52 -7.81
N GLY A 165 -20.02 -17.48 -8.43
CA GLY A 165 -19.35 -17.55 -9.73
C GLY A 165 -20.29 -17.77 -10.91
N ASN A 166 -21.60 -17.53 -10.76
CA ASN A 166 -22.53 -17.57 -11.90
C ASN A 166 -22.44 -16.26 -12.68
N GLU A 167 -22.32 -16.35 -14.00
CA GLU A 167 -22.47 -15.20 -14.87
C GLU A 167 -23.90 -14.63 -14.75
N ARG A 168 -23.99 -13.36 -14.34
CA ARG A 168 -25.25 -12.60 -14.25
C ARG A 168 -25.43 -11.65 -15.41
N VAL A 169 -24.32 -11.10 -15.88
CA VAL A 169 -24.29 -10.25 -17.08
C VAL A 169 -23.27 -10.83 -18.03
N LYS A 170 -23.70 -11.03 -19.27
CA LYS A 170 -22.91 -11.69 -20.29
C LYS A 170 -21.62 -10.92 -20.62
N ILE A 171 -20.56 -11.66 -20.93
CA ILE A 171 -19.24 -11.09 -21.25
C ILE A 171 -19.21 -10.56 -22.68
N GLU A 172 -19.82 -9.39 -22.89
CA GLU A 172 -19.92 -8.72 -24.19
C GLU A 172 -19.62 -7.20 -24.11
N LEU A 173 -19.44 -6.68 -22.90
CA LEU A 173 -19.20 -5.26 -22.62
C LEU A 173 -17.77 -4.87 -23.01
N ILE A 174 -17.57 -3.65 -23.53
CA ILE A 174 -16.23 -3.06 -23.71
C ILE A 174 -15.76 -2.31 -22.45
N LEU A 175 -16.70 -1.90 -21.58
CA LEU A 175 -16.44 -1.21 -20.32
C LEU A 175 -17.48 -1.62 -19.29
N ALA A 176 -17.05 -1.86 -18.06
CA ALA A 176 -17.89 -2.26 -16.94
C ALA A 176 -17.38 -1.61 -15.64
N ASN A 177 -18.18 -0.73 -15.03
CA ASN A 177 -17.90 -0.16 -13.71
C ASN A 177 -18.45 -1.07 -12.59
N ASP A 178 -17.97 -0.89 -11.36
CA ASP A 178 -18.55 -1.57 -10.20
C ASP A 178 -20.02 -1.17 -9.98
N PHE A 179 -20.78 -2.07 -9.37
CA PHE A 179 -22.14 -1.76 -8.93
C PHE A 179 -22.10 -0.79 -7.75
N ASN A 180 -22.99 0.20 -7.76
CA ASN A 180 -23.25 1.10 -6.63
C ASN A 180 -24.75 1.42 -6.60
N GLU A 181 -25.37 1.34 -5.42
CA GLU A 181 -26.80 1.56 -5.22
C GLU A 181 -27.69 0.72 -6.15
N GLY A 182 -27.30 -0.52 -6.43
CA GLY A 182 -28.10 -1.45 -7.23
C GLY A 182 -27.90 -1.36 -8.75
N VAL A 183 -27.09 -0.43 -9.25
CA VAL A 183 -26.89 -0.19 -10.69
C VAL A 183 -25.40 -0.11 -11.06
N ALA A 184 -25.11 -0.33 -12.34
CA ALA A 184 -23.76 -0.13 -12.88
C ALA A 184 -23.83 0.60 -14.23
N ILE A 185 -22.80 1.41 -14.51
CA ILE A 185 -22.62 2.07 -15.79
C ILE A 185 -21.68 1.23 -16.65
N VAL A 186 -22.12 0.89 -17.85
CA VAL A 186 -21.41 -0.01 -18.77
C VAL A 186 -21.40 0.53 -20.19
N LYS A 187 -20.58 -0.08 -21.07
CA LYS A 187 -20.67 0.12 -22.52
C LYS A 187 -20.73 -1.21 -23.25
N PHE A 188 -21.65 -1.33 -24.19
CA PHE A 188 -21.70 -2.44 -25.16
C PHE A 188 -20.88 -2.14 -26.42
N ASN A 189 -20.79 -0.86 -26.79
CA ASN A 189 -20.07 -0.31 -27.94
C ASN A 189 -19.44 1.05 -27.56
N GLU A 190 -18.61 1.62 -28.44
CA GLU A 190 -17.86 2.85 -28.14
C GLU A 190 -18.74 4.10 -27.96
N ASP A 191 -19.92 4.10 -28.57
CA ASP A 191 -20.72 5.31 -28.80
C ASP A 191 -21.68 5.65 -27.66
N GLU A 192 -22.06 4.69 -26.82
CA GLU A 192 -23.09 4.89 -25.79
C GLU A 192 -22.76 4.21 -24.46
N TYR A 193 -23.15 4.87 -23.37
CA TYR A 193 -23.18 4.30 -22.04
C TYR A 193 -24.57 3.77 -21.73
N SER A 194 -24.65 2.67 -20.99
CA SER A 194 -25.92 2.11 -20.49
C SER A 194 -25.88 2.02 -18.97
N LEU A 195 -26.99 2.35 -18.32
CA LEU A 195 -27.23 2.00 -16.91
C LEU A 195 -27.90 0.64 -16.86
N ILE A 196 -27.34 -0.31 -16.12
CA ILE A 196 -27.90 -1.66 -15.96
C ILE A 196 -28.23 -1.96 -14.50
N ASP A 197 -29.22 -2.83 -14.29
CA ASP A 197 -29.48 -3.45 -12.99
C ASP A 197 -28.56 -4.67 -12.74
N LYS A 198 -28.68 -5.28 -11.55
CA LYS A 198 -27.89 -6.45 -11.13
C LYS A 198 -28.14 -7.74 -11.92
N GLU A 199 -29.19 -7.80 -12.72
CA GLU A 199 -29.48 -8.91 -13.63
C GLU A 199 -29.08 -8.57 -15.08
N GLY A 200 -28.48 -7.39 -15.30
CA GLY A 200 -28.01 -6.95 -16.62
C GLY A 200 -29.08 -6.34 -17.51
N ASN A 201 -30.28 -6.05 -16.98
CA ASN A 201 -31.30 -5.37 -17.75
C ASN A 201 -30.90 -3.90 -17.92
N ILE A 202 -30.99 -3.41 -19.16
CA ILE A 202 -30.75 -2.00 -19.47
C ILE A 202 -31.91 -1.17 -18.90
N ILE A 203 -31.59 -0.28 -17.98
CA ILE A 203 -32.50 0.71 -17.42
C ILE A 203 -32.60 1.89 -18.39
N ASN A 204 -31.46 2.40 -18.89
CA ASN A 204 -31.42 3.51 -19.84
C ASN A 204 -30.09 3.56 -20.61
N ASN A 205 -30.05 4.33 -21.70
CA ASN A 205 -28.86 4.59 -22.52
C ASN A 205 -28.58 6.09 -22.64
N TYR A 206 -27.31 6.46 -22.67
CA TYR A 206 -26.84 7.84 -22.69
C TYR A 206 -25.83 8.07 -23.81
N LYS A 207 -26.07 9.11 -24.60
CA LYS A 207 -25.21 9.52 -25.73
C LYS A 207 -24.33 10.71 -25.35
N TYR A 208 -23.44 10.49 -24.40
CA TYR A 208 -22.43 11.45 -23.95
C TYR A 208 -21.02 10.87 -24.10
N SER A 209 -20.00 11.73 -24.18
CA SER A 209 -18.59 11.30 -24.24
C SER A 209 -18.15 10.58 -22.96
N PHE A 210 -18.77 10.93 -21.84
CA PHE A 210 -18.49 10.35 -20.53
C PHE A 210 -19.77 10.32 -19.69
N VAL A 211 -20.02 9.19 -19.03
CA VAL A 211 -21.00 9.02 -17.96
C VAL A 211 -20.37 8.08 -16.93
N SER A 212 -20.33 8.47 -15.65
CA SER A 212 -19.74 7.65 -14.59
C SER A 212 -20.25 8.05 -13.20
N GLN A 213 -19.74 7.37 -12.17
CA GLN A 213 -19.90 7.72 -10.75
C GLN A 213 -21.37 7.91 -10.36
N TYR A 214 -22.20 6.89 -10.59
CA TYR A 214 -23.56 6.86 -10.04
C TYR A 214 -23.47 6.87 -8.52
N GLY A 215 -24.08 7.87 -7.89
CA GLY A 215 -24.19 7.96 -6.45
C GLY A 215 -25.34 8.88 -6.12
N ASP A 216 -26.09 8.54 -5.08
CA ASP A 216 -27.11 9.40 -4.54
C ASP A 216 -28.20 9.76 -5.58
N GLY A 217 -28.44 8.86 -6.52
CA GLY A 217 -29.40 9.00 -7.62
C GLY A 217 -28.97 9.86 -8.81
N LEU A 218 -27.73 10.35 -8.85
CA LEU A 218 -27.19 11.19 -9.94
C LEU A 218 -25.90 10.58 -10.51
N MET A 219 -25.62 10.89 -11.78
CA MET A 219 -24.38 10.51 -12.46
C MET A 219 -23.67 11.73 -13.00
N VAL A 220 -22.34 11.68 -12.98
CA VAL A 220 -21.50 12.67 -13.65
C VAL A 220 -21.54 12.39 -15.14
N PHE A 221 -21.80 13.42 -15.97
CA PHE A 221 -21.68 13.34 -17.42
C PHE A 221 -20.82 14.49 -17.96
N GLN A 222 -20.23 14.29 -19.15
CA GLN A 222 -19.49 15.33 -19.85
C GLN A 222 -20.18 15.72 -21.17
N ASN A 223 -20.31 17.02 -21.41
CA ASN A 223 -20.83 17.55 -22.66
C ASN A 223 -19.76 17.61 -23.76
N LYS A 224 -20.15 18.02 -24.97
CA LYS A 224 -19.24 18.14 -26.13
C LYS A 224 -18.13 19.19 -25.96
N GLU A 225 -18.27 20.12 -25.02
CA GLU A 225 -17.30 21.17 -24.70
C GLU A 225 -16.28 20.71 -23.63
N GLY A 226 -16.42 19.47 -23.14
CA GLY A 226 -15.57 18.92 -22.10
C GLY A 226 -15.95 19.34 -20.68
N LEU A 227 -17.13 19.96 -20.49
CA LEU A 227 -17.63 20.38 -19.18
C LEU A 227 -18.49 19.30 -18.54
N TYR A 228 -18.37 19.17 -17.23
CA TYR A 228 -19.08 18.19 -16.42
C TYR A 228 -20.34 18.77 -15.80
N GLY A 229 -21.40 17.97 -15.83
CA GLY A 229 -22.69 18.21 -15.17
C GLY A 229 -23.24 16.92 -14.56
N PHE A 230 -24.51 16.94 -14.16
CA PHE A 230 -25.14 15.78 -13.54
C PHE A 230 -26.49 15.46 -14.16
N ILE A 231 -26.71 14.18 -14.43
CA ILE A 231 -27.96 13.62 -14.96
C ILE A 231 -28.57 12.62 -13.98
N ASP A 232 -29.89 12.46 -14.02
CA ASP A 232 -30.58 11.38 -13.33
C ASP A 232 -30.54 10.07 -14.13
N LYS A 233 -31.11 9.00 -13.57
CA LYS A 233 -31.23 7.69 -14.23
C LYS A 233 -32.01 7.74 -15.56
N ASP A 234 -32.93 8.68 -15.71
CA ASP A 234 -33.76 8.84 -16.89
C ASP A 234 -33.03 9.67 -17.97
N GLY A 235 -31.84 10.18 -17.66
CA GLY A 235 -30.98 10.95 -18.55
C GLY A 235 -31.32 12.44 -18.58
N ASN A 236 -32.17 12.91 -17.66
CA ASN A 236 -32.49 14.33 -17.57
C ASN A 236 -31.32 15.07 -16.92
N GLU A 237 -30.91 16.19 -17.51
CA GLU A 237 -29.91 17.08 -16.91
C GLU A 237 -30.50 17.74 -15.66
N VAL A 238 -30.00 17.33 -14.48
CA VAL A 238 -30.38 17.90 -13.18
C VAL A 238 -29.50 19.12 -12.87
N ILE A 239 -28.22 19.05 -13.20
CA ILE A 239 -27.25 20.13 -13.04
C ILE A 239 -26.52 20.31 -14.36
N LYS A 240 -26.55 21.53 -14.89
CA LYS A 240 -25.96 21.86 -16.19
C LYS A 240 -24.45 21.64 -16.21
N PRO A 241 -23.87 21.27 -17.36
CA PRO A 241 -22.46 21.00 -17.49
C PRO A 241 -21.65 22.29 -17.56
N ILE A 242 -21.23 22.81 -16.41
CA ILE A 242 -20.45 24.06 -16.29
C ILE A 242 -19.09 23.86 -15.63
N TYR A 243 -18.83 22.68 -15.06
CA TYR A 243 -17.64 22.41 -14.27
C TYR A 243 -16.51 21.85 -15.14
N LYS A 244 -15.27 22.17 -14.81
CA LYS A 244 -14.08 21.55 -15.42
C LYS A 244 -13.72 20.23 -14.76
N THR A 245 -14.07 20.05 -13.50
CA THR A 245 -13.96 18.78 -12.77
C THR A 245 -15.19 18.55 -11.89
N ALA A 246 -15.60 17.28 -11.74
CA ALA A 246 -16.72 16.90 -10.88
C ALA A 246 -16.56 15.46 -10.39
N ASN A 247 -16.78 15.25 -9.10
CA ASN A 247 -16.94 13.93 -8.48
C ASN A 247 -18.43 13.62 -8.26
N GLY A 248 -18.75 12.33 -8.19
CA GLY A 248 -20.10 11.82 -7.93
C GLY A 248 -20.63 12.24 -6.56
N PHE A 249 -21.94 12.12 -6.40
CA PHE A 249 -22.58 12.45 -5.14
C PHE A 249 -22.33 11.37 -4.08
N VAL A 250 -21.95 11.80 -2.88
CA VAL A 250 -21.85 10.99 -1.65
C VAL A 250 -22.39 11.82 -0.49
N ASP A 251 -23.29 11.24 0.30
CA ASP A 251 -23.99 11.88 1.44
C ASP A 251 -24.64 13.24 1.08
N GLY A 252 -25.13 13.36 -0.15
CA GLY A 252 -25.86 14.52 -0.67
C GLY A 252 -25.00 15.65 -1.21
N LEU A 253 -23.67 15.49 -1.22
CA LEU A 253 -22.73 16.46 -1.80
C LEU A 253 -21.97 15.89 -2.99
N ALA A 254 -21.63 16.75 -3.95
CA ALA A 254 -20.64 16.49 -4.99
C ALA A 254 -19.53 17.55 -4.94
N VAL A 255 -18.27 17.15 -5.08
CA VAL A 255 -17.12 18.06 -5.16
C VAL A 255 -16.91 18.48 -6.60
N VAL A 256 -16.78 19.78 -6.86
CA VAL A 256 -16.70 20.36 -8.21
C VAL A 256 -15.67 21.48 -8.27
N SER A 257 -15.12 21.73 -9.45
CA SER A 257 -14.36 22.95 -9.75
C SER A 257 -14.73 23.51 -11.11
N GLU A 258 -14.82 24.84 -11.18
CA GLU A 258 -14.95 25.58 -12.44
C GLU A 258 -13.58 25.77 -13.12
N GLU A 259 -12.49 25.46 -12.42
CA GLU A 259 -11.12 25.52 -12.92
C GLU A 259 -10.58 24.11 -13.18
N GLY A 260 -9.68 24.00 -14.17
CA GLY A 260 -9.06 22.73 -14.55
C GLY A 260 -7.76 22.43 -13.81
N GLU A 261 -7.44 23.19 -12.77
CA GLU A 261 -6.20 23.04 -12.02
C GLU A 261 -6.28 21.87 -11.03
N PHE A 262 -5.16 21.16 -10.86
CA PHE A 262 -5.09 19.99 -9.98
C PHE A 262 -5.38 20.29 -8.50
N ASN A 263 -5.19 21.54 -8.07
CA ASN A 263 -5.32 21.96 -6.66
C ASN A 263 -6.56 22.83 -6.42
N GLY A 264 -7.56 22.75 -7.29
CA GLY A 264 -8.77 23.54 -7.17
C GLY A 264 -8.62 24.94 -7.78
N PRO A 265 -9.42 25.93 -7.33
CA PRO A 265 -10.25 25.88 -6.14
C PRO A 265 -11.45 24.94 -6.28
N PHE A 266 -11.64 24.09 -5.29
CA PHE A 266 -12.76 23.15 -5.18
C PHE A 266 -13.85 23.71 -4.28
N GLY A 267 -15.09 23.50 -4.70
CA GLY A 267 -16.30 23.70 -3.92
C GLY A 267 -17.11 22.42 -3.83
N ALA A 268 -18.20 22.45 -3.07
CA ALA A 268 -19.14 21.34 -3.00
C ALA A 268 -20.58 21.83 -3.20
N ILE A 269 -21.34 21.09 -3.99
CA ILE A 269 -22.72 21.41 -4.35
C ILE A 269 -23.68 20.34 -3.82
N ASN A 270 -24.91 20.74 -3.55
CA ASN A 270 -26.00 19.80 -3.27
C ASN A 270 -26.64 19.27 -4.57
N LYS A 271 -27.60 18.35 -4.44
CA LYS A 271 -28.32 17.73 -5.58
C LYS A 271 -29.13 18.72 -6.45
N GLN A 272 -29.28 19.98 -6.02
CA GLN A 272 -29.91 21.05 -6.81
C GLN A 272 -28.87 21.93 -7.53
N GLY A 273 -27.58 21.61 -7.44
CA GLY A 273 -26.49 22.40 -8.02
C GLY A 273 -26.13 23.67 -7.22
N LYS A 274 -26.66 23.83 -6.00
CA LYS A 274 -26.34 24.97 -5.15
C LYS A 274 -25.09 24.67 -4.35
N TYR A 275 -24.14 25.61 -4.35
CA TYR A 275 -22.96 25.55 -3.49
C TYR A 275 -23.36 25.49 -2.01
N VAL A 276 -22.94 24.39 -1.37
CA VAL A 276 -22.89 24.22 0.09
C VAL A 276 -21.57 24.78 0.59
N TYR A 277 -20.48 24.51 -0.13
CA TYR A 277 -19.17 25.13 0.05
C TYR A 277 -18.75 25.82 -1.25
N LYS A 278 -18.43 27.12 -1.19
CA LYS A 278 -17.94 27.86 -2.36
C LYS A 278 -16.57 27.34 -2.80
N PRO A 279 -16.21 27.47 -4.09
CA PRO A 279 -14.93 27.01 -4.61
C PRO A 279 -13.79 27.92 -4.13
N ILE A 280 -13.25 27.61 -2.95
CA ILE A 280 -12.11 28.33 -2.34
C ILE A 280 -11.07 27.38 -1.73
N PHE A 281 -11.37 26.08 -1.71
CA PHE A 281 -10.55 25.08 -1.03
C PHE A 281 -9.55 24.46 -2.00
N SER A 282 -8.36 24.11 -1.52
CA SER A 282 -7.36 23.41 -2.33
C SER A 282 -7.66 21.92 -2.47
N ASP A 283 -8.50 21.38 -1.58
CA ASP A 283 -8.97 19.99 -1.58
C ASP A 283 -10.28 19.90 -0.79
N ILE A 284 -11.19 19.02 -1.20
CA ILE A 284 -12.36 18.62 -0.40
C ILE A 284 -12.49 17.10 -0.49
N ARG A 285 -12.41 16.43 0.66
CA ARG A 285 -12.59 14.97 0.75
C ARG A 285 -13.93 14.64 1.38
N GLN A 286 -14.73 13.79 0.73
CA GLN A 286 -15.93 13.20 1.33
C GLN A 286 -15.50 12.09 2.30
N LEU A 287 -15.77 12.27 3.59
CA LEU A 287 -15.29 11.37 4.64
C LEU A 287 -16.34 10.33 5.05
N GLY A 288 -17.55 10.40 4.51
CA GLY A 288 -18.68 9.55 4.90
C GLY A 288 -19.40 10.04 6.16
N GLU A 289 -20.53 9.40 6.44
CA GLU A 289 -21.44 9.72 7.53
C GLU A 289 -21.86 11.20 7.60
N GLU A 290 -22.02 11.87 6.45
CA GLU A 290 -22.35 13.29 6.30
C GLU A 290 -21.21 14.30 6.62
N ARG A 291 -19.93 13.88 6.57
CA ARG A 291 -18.78 14.73 6.91
C ARG A 291 -17.85 14.93 5.71
N VAL A 292 -17.16 16.07 5.70
CA VAL A 292 -16.14 16.41 4.70
C VAL A 292 -14.88 16.97 5.35
N ALA A 293 -13.72 16.71 4.77
CA ALA A 293 -12.49 17.43 5.08
C ALA A 293 -12.35 18.60 4.09
N LEU A 294 -12.24 19.82 4.62
CA LEU A 294 -12.05 21.05 3.85
C LEU A 294 -10.58 21.44 3.92
N GLY A 295 -9.84 21.35 2.82
CA GLY A 295 -8.40 21.58 2.74
C GLY A 295 -8.03 22.99 2.28
N MET A 296 -7.02 23.57 2.92
CA MET A 296 -6.33 24.78 2.47
C MET A 296 -4.83 24.52 2.35
N GLY A 297 -4.18 25.11 1.35
CA GLY A 297 -2.73 25.02 1.19
C GLY A 297 -1.97 25.57 2.41
N ILE A 298 -0.89 24.89 2.81
CA ILE A 298 0.05 25.34 3.83
C ILE A 298 1.29 25.92 3.16
N GLY A 299 1.75 27.07 3.62
CA GLY A 299 2.91 27.77 3.07
C GLY A 299 2.53 28.91 2.14
N LYS A 300 3.52 29.73 1.77
CA LYS A 300 3.35 30.89 0.87
C LYS A 300 3.77 30.62 -0.57
N ASP A 301 4.41 29.48 -0.82
CA ASP A 301 4.87 29.09 -2.15
C ASP A 301 3.74 28.33 -2.85
N GLU A 302 3.34 28.84 -4.01
CA GLU A 302 2.30 28.28 -4.86
C GLU A 302 2.58 26.83 -5.28
N ASN A 303 3.84 26.38 -5.17
CA ASN A 303 4.24 25.01 -5.49
C ASN A 303 4.13 24.03 -4.31
N ILE A 304 3.90 24.49 -3.07
CA ILE A 304 3.79 23.60 -1.90
C ILE A 304 2.38 22.99 -1.86
N LYS A 305 2.27 21.71 -2.25
CA LYS A 305 1.01 20.97 -2.33
C LYS A 305 0.60 20.25 -1.04
N ARG A 306 0.83 20.88 0.12
CA ARG A 306 0.41 20.31 1.41
C ARG A 306 -0.82 21.05 1.92
N ASN A 307 -1.80 20.29 2.41
CA ASN A 307 -3.05 20.85 2.92
C ASN A 307 -3.14 20.73 4.44
N ILE A 308 -3.80 21.71 5.06
CA ILE A 308 -4.36 21.62 6.41
C ILE A 308 -5.88 21.58 6.28
N TYR A 309 -6.51 20.73 7.08
CA TYR A 309 -7.90 20.37 6.97
C TYR A 309 -8.71 20.86 8.17
N ALA A 310 -9.87 21.41 7.87
CA ALA A 310 -10.98 21.58 8.80
C ALA A 310 -12.04 20.49 8.53
N ILE A 311 -12.84 20.17 9.54
CA ILE A 311 -14.01 19.29 9.36
C ILE A 311 -15.24 20.14 9.04
N GLY A 312 -15.99 19.73 8.04
CA GLY A 312 -17.31 20.26 7.70
C GLY A 312 -18.37 19.17 7.67
N ASP A 313 -19.64 19.58 7.54
CA ASP A 313 -20.77 18.68 7.32
C ASP A 313 -21.45 18.91 5.97
N THR A 314 -22.34 18.00 5.57
CA THR A 314 -23.07 18.12 4.29
C THR A 314 -24.12 19.22 4.26
N LYS A 315 -24.31 19.93 5.37
CA LYS A 315 -25.24 21.07 5.52
C LYS A 315 -24.53 22.42 5.33
N GLY A 316 -23.19 22.42 5.20
CA GLY A 316 -22.38 23.61 4.97
C GLY A 316 -21.81 24.24 6.23
N ASN A 317 -21.88 23.55 7.38
CA ASN A 317 -21.26 24.02 8.61
C ASN A 317 -19.78 23.66 8.61
N LYS A 318 -18.92 24.61 8.94
CA LYS A 318 -17.50 24.33 9.28
C LYS A 318 -17.45 24.00 10.77
N LEU A 319 -17.24 22.74 11.10
CA LEU A 319 -17.29 22.21 12.48
C LEU A 319 -16.01 22.52 13.26
N THR A 320 -14.86 22.59 12.60
CA THR A 320 -13.57 22.92 13.22
C THR A 320 -12.85 24.04 12.48
N ASP A 321 -11.78 24.58 13.08
CA ASP A 321 -10.77 25.30 12.31
C ASP A 321 -9.87 24.33 11.51
N PHE A 322 -8.95 24.89 10.74
CA PHE A 322 -7.94 24.11 10.01
C PHE A 322 -6.90 23.61 11.00
N LEU A 323 -7.07 22.39 11.46
CA LEU A 323 -6.30 21.81 12.58
C LEU A 323 -5.54 20.55 12.19
N TYR A 324 -5.93 19.88 11.10
CA TYR A 324 -5.48 18.52 10.81
C TYR A 324 -4.63 18.45 9.55
N LEU A 325 -3.49 17.76 9.61
CA LEU A 325 -2.65 17.47 8.46
C LEU A 325 -3.15 16.27 7.65
N ASP A 326 -3.88 15.36 8.30
CA ASP A 326 -4.58 14.26 7.65
C ASP A 326 -5.83 13.88 8.44
N VAL A 327 -6.84 13.36 7.74
CA VAL A 327 -8.11 12.92 8.30
C VAL A 327 -8.59 11.69 7.55
N GLY A 328 -8.93 10.63 8.28
CA GLY A 328 -9.53 9.41 7.73
C GLY A 328 -11.05 9.50 7.54
N ASN A 329 -11.61 8.48 6.89
CA ASN A 329 -13.06 8.36 6.76
C ASN A 329 -13.71 8.09 8.13
N TYR A 330 -14.91 8.62 8.32
CA TYR A 330 -15.74 8.34 9.48
C TYR A 330 -16.30 6.92 9.40
N LYS A 331 -16.25 6.22 10.53
CA LYS A 331 -16.88 4.93 10.75
C LYS A 331 -17.35 4.83 12.20
N ASP A 332 -18.62 4.52 12.39
CA ASP A 332 -19.28 4.44 13.68
C ASP A 332 -19.12 5.75 14.49
N GLY A 333 -19.19 6.90 13.82
CA GLY A 333 -19.09 8.24 14.42
C GLY A 333 -17.67 8.69 14.79
N LEU A 334 -16.63 7.93 14.39
CA LEU A 334 -15.23 8.25 14.65
C LEU A 334 -14.41 8.26 13.37
N ALA A 335 -13.44 9.17 13.29
CA ALA A 335 -12.37 9.16 12.30
C ALA A 335 -11.02 9.30 13.02
N TYR A 336 -9.92 8.90 12.39
CA TYR A 336 -8.60 9.34 12.85
C TYR A 336 -8.27 10.71 12.25
N ALA A 337 -7.47 11.51 12.94
CA ALA A 337 -6.86 12.72 12.42
C ALA A 337 -5.45 12.89 12.98
N SER A 338 -4.61 13.62 12.26
CA SER A 338 -3.24 13.94 12.69
C SER A 338 -3.03 15.44 12.79
N ASP A 339 -2.39 15.90 13.86
CA ASP A 339 -1.75 17.21 13.95
C ASP A 339 -0.24 17.08 13.61
N GLU A 340 0.55 18.13 13.85
CA GLU A 340 2.00 18.12 13.57
C GLU A 340 2.78 17.10 14.40
N GLU A 341 2.25 16.68 15.54
CA GLU A 341 2.95 15.85 16.51
C GLU A 341 2.31 14.47 16.72
N ASN A 342 0.99 14.36 16.58
CA ASN A 342 0.21 13.23 17.04
C ASN A 342 -0.90 12.84 16.08
N THR A 343 -1.23 11.55 16.09
CA THR A 343 -2.47 10.99 15.52
C THR A 343 -3.42 10.59 16.64
N PHE A 344 -4.71 10.82 16.46
CA PHE A 344 -5.76 10.56 17.46
C PHE A 344 -7.12 10.35 16.77
N PHE A 345 -8.13 9.92 17.53
CA PHE A 345 -9.50 9.86 17.03
C PHE A 345 -10.22 11.20 17.23
N ILE A 346 -11.08 11.55 16.28
CA ILE A 346 -12.03 12.66 16.34
C ILE A 346 -13.46 12.14 16.27
N ASN A 347 -14.37 12.80 17.00
CA ASN A 347 -15.81 12.52 16.97
C ASN A 347 -16.47 13.17 15.74
N SER A 348 -17.78 12.97 15.57
CA SER A 348 -18.57 13.53 14.46
C SER A 348 -18.59 15.07 14.35
N LEU A 349 -18.16 15.80 15.40
CA LEU A 349 -17.98 17.26 15.38
C LEU A 349 -16.56 17.66 14.98
N GLY A 350 -15.69 16.69 14.69
CA GLY A 350 -14.27 16.87 14.45
C GLY A 350 -13.44 17.04 15.72
N GLU A 351 -14.02 16.94 16.91
CA GLU A 351 -13.29 17.16 18.16
C GLU A 351 -12.52 15.90 18.60
N LYS A 352 -11.32 16.09 19.14
CA LYS A 352 -10.46 15.01 19.65
C LYS A 352 -11.18 14.20 20.74
N ASP A 353 -11.32 12.89 20.56
CA ASP A 353 -11.88 11.99 21.58
C ASP A 353 -10.80 11.60 22.60
N ILE A 354 -10.75 12.33 23.72
CA ILE A 354 -9.75 12.16 24.78
C ILE A 354 -9.81 10.80 25.51
N ARG A 355 -10.92 10.08 25.36
CA ARG A 355 -11.12 8.74 25.96
C ARG A 355 -10.33 7.68 25.19
N LEU A 356 -10.05 7.94 23.91
CA LEU A 356 -9.26 7.07 23.05
C LEU A 356 -7.78 7.49 23.06
N PRO A 357 -6.88 6.64 22.56
CA PRO A 357 -5.46 6.94 22.51
C PRO A 357 -5.10 8.13 21.61
N ILE A 358 -4.06 8.83 22.06
CA ILE A 358 -3.31 9.82 21.29
C ILE A 358 -1.91 9.24 21.17
N VAL A 359 -1.40 9.14 19.94
CA VAL A 359 -0.12 8.52 19.64
C VAL A 359 0.78 9.51 18.93
N SER A 360 2.05 9.56 19.33
CA SER A 360 3.02 10.48 18.71
C SER A 360 3.50 9.96 17.36
N GLY A 361 3.50 10.85 16.37
CA GLY A 361 3.79 10.58 14.98
C GLY A 361 2.60 10.87 14.07
N SER A 362 2.76 10.56 12.79
CA SER A 362 1.71 10.72 11.78
C SER A 362 1.39 9.37 11.16
N GLY A 363 0.11 9.13 10.89
CA GLY A 363 -0.34 7.93 10.21
C GLY A 363 -1.81 7.65 10.49
N GLN A 364 -2.15 6.38 10.61
CA GLN A 364 -3.54 5.92 10.71
C GLN A 364 -3.82 5.24 12.05
N LEU A 365 -5.04 5.47 12.57
CA LEU A 365 -5.62 4.69 13.65
C LEU A 365 -6.88 3.98 13.18
N ILE A 366 -7.01 2.70 13.51
CA ILE A 366 -8.18 1.86 13.19
C ILE A 366 -8.59 1.10 14.44
N ILE A 367 -9.87 1.14 14.80
CA ILE A 367 -10.41 0.27 15.85
C ILE A 367 -10.61 -1.13 15.24
N LYS A 368 -9.91 -2.13 15.79
CA LYS A 368 -10.03 -3.55 15.43
C LYS A 368 -10.51 -4.33 16.64
N ASP A 369 -11.83 -4.54 16.72
CA ASP A 369 -12.50 -5.17 17.86
C ASP A 369 -12.18 -4.48 19.20
N ASN A 370 -11.39 -5.14 20.04
CA ASN A 370 -10.94 -4.68 21.36
C ASN A 370 -9.61 -3.91 21.30
N LEU A 371 -8.89 -4.02 20.18
CA LEU A 371 -7.62 -3.36 19.95
C LEU A 371 -7.79 -2.13 19.06
N ILE A 372 -6.75 -1.30 19.08
CA ILE A 372 -6.55 -0.21 18.16
C ILE A 372 -5.27 -0.53 17.41
N TYR A 373 -5.39 -0.64 16.10
CA TYR A 373 -4.26 -0.71 15.18
C TYR A 373 -3.76 0.71 14.93
N ALA A 374 -2.46 0.91 15.12
CA ALA A 374 -1.80 2.18 14.91
C ALA A 374 -0.65 1.96 13.91
N ASP A 375 -0.84 2.42 12.68
CA ASP A 375 0.25 2.50 11.71
C ASP A 375 0.79 3.91 11.70
N ILE A 376 1.81 4.14 12.53
CA ILE A 376 2.35 5.46 12.81
C ILE A 376 3.80 5.49 12.39
N ASP A 377 4.13 6.45 11.52
CA ASP A 377 5.47 6.64 10.98
C ASP A 377 6.02 5.35 10.34
N TYR A 378 5.16 4.60 9.63
CA TYR A 378 5.47 3.32 8.98
C TYR A 378 5.92 2.22 9.95
N SER A 379 5.46 2.29 11.21
CA SER A 379 5.76 1.30 12.24
C SER A 379 4.44 0.83 12.88
N PRO A 380 3.79 -0.20 12.31
CA PRO A 380 2.49 -0.65 12.79
C PRO A 380 2.57 -1.38 14.13
N TYR A 381 1.67 -1.05 15.04
CA TYR A 381 1.58 -1.63 16.38
C TYR A 381 0.15 -1.62 16.91
N TYR A 382 -0.06 -2.25 18.07
CA TYR A 382 -1.37 -2.39 18.70
C TYR A 382 -1.37 -1.85 20.12
N LEU A 383 -2.49 -1.23 20.46
CA LEU A 383 -2.77 -0.76 21.80
C LEU A 383 -4.23 -1.04 22.17
N ASP A 384 -4.52 -1.09 23.46
CA ASP A 384 -5.90 -1.16 23.94
C ASP A 384 -6.52 0.24 24.04
N LYS A 385 -7.82 0.29 24.29
CA LYS A 385 -8.57 1.55 24.48
C LYS A 385 -8.08 2.35 25.70
N ASN A 386 -7.40 1.70 26.65
CA ASN A 386 -6.77 2.32 27.83
C ASN A 386 -5.34 2.81 27.55
N LYS A 387 -4.93 2.89 26.27
CA LYS A 387 -3.65 3.45 25.82
C LYS A 387 -2.45 2.56 26.15
N LYS A 388 -2.67 1.32 26.60
CA LYS A 388 -1.59 0.36 26.85
C LYS A 388 -1.15 -0.26 25.53
N ILE A 389 0.14 -0.19 25.21
CA ILE A 389 0.71 -0.93 24.09
C ILE A 389 0.57 -2.43 24.38
N ILE A 390 -0.12 -3.13 23.48
CA ILE A 390 -0.33 -4.57 23.52
C ILE A 390 0.81 -5.28 22.79
N TYR A 391 1.20 -4.75 21.63
CA TYR A 391 2.34 -5.24 20.87
C TYR A 391 2.93 -4.10 20.06
N LYS A 392 4.26 -4.05 19.94
CA LYS A 392 4.99 -3.15 19.04
C LYS A 392 6.19 -3.89 18.45
N PRO A 393 6.57 -3.65 17.18
CA PRO A 393 7.78 -4.19 16.60
C PRO A 393 9.00 -3.87 17.47
N ASN A 394 9.94 -4.81 17.53
CA ASN A 394 11.19 -4.63 18.24
C ASN A 394 12.07 -3.58 17.54
N ASP A 395 12.64 -2.65 18.30
CA ASP A 395 13.62 -1.70 17.76
C ASP A 395 15.01 -2.35 17.62
N LEU A 396 15.35 -3.33 18.46
CA LEU A 396 16.64 -4.02 18.44
C LEU A 396 16.57 -5.29 17.58
N ILE A 397 17.36 -5.36 16.52
CA ILE A 397 17.48 -6.50 15.62
C ILE A 397 18.75 -7.28 15.98
N GLU A 398 18.61 -8.53 16.40
CA GLU A 398 19.74 -9.41 16.70
C GLU A 398 20.35 -9.95 15.40
N LEU A 399 21.68 -9.82 15.24
CA LEU A 399 22.42 -10.42 14.12
C LEU A 399 22.95 -11.80 14.50
N ASP A 400 23.60 -11.86 15.67
CA ASP A 400 24.06 -13.07 16.34
C ASP A 400 24.16 -12.85 17.86
N LYS A 401 24.91 -13.70 18.58
CA LYS A 401 25.08 -13.59 20.04
C LYS A 401 25.87 -12.35 20.49
N GLN A 402 26.60 -11.71 19.58
CA GLN A 402 27.45 -10.56 19.89
C GLN A 402 26.84 -9.26 19.38
N TYR A 403 26.41 -9.22 18.12
CA TYR A 403 26.03 -8.00 17.42
C TYR A 403 24.51 -7.86 17.27
N SER A 404 24.06 -6.61 17.36
CA SER A 404 22.67 -6.24 17.10
C SER A 404 22.61 -4.83 16.51
N VAL A 405 21.56 -4.53 15.76
CA VAL A 405 21.30 -3.21 15.17
C VAL A 405 20.05 -2.62 15.79
N LEU A 406 20.18 -1.47 16.45
CA LEU A 406 19.04 -0.71 16.95
C LEU A 406 18.50 0.19 15.82
N LYS A 407 17.21 0.10 15.56
CA LYS A 407 16.45 0.96 14.65
C LYS A 407 16.08 2.26 15.36
N PHE A 408 16.83 3.33 15.11
CA PHE A 408 16.64 4.63 15.76
C PHE A 408 15.85 5.59 14.88
N LYS A 409 14.69 6.05 15.36
CA LYS A 409 13.84 7.01 14.65
C LYS A 409 14.39 8.44 14.77
N TYR A 410 14.51 9.15 13.65
CA TYR A 410 14.78 10.59 13.58
C TYR A 410 13.73 11.27 12.69
N LYS A 411 12.92 12.14 13.31
CA LYS A 411 11.83 12.88 12.66
C LYS A 411 11.83 14.33 13.13
N PRO A 412 12.64 15.22 12.53
CA PRO A 412 12.76 16.60 12.98
C PRO A 412 11.51 17.44 12.68
N ASN A 413 10.74 17.13 11.64
CA ASN A 413 9.48 17.78 11.29
C ASN A 413 8.52 16.80 10.57
N ILE A 414 7.41 17.32 10.04
CA ILE A 414 6.36 16.52 9.37
C ILE A 414 6.76 15.94 8.00
N ASN A 415 7.80 16.51 7.37
CA ASN A 415 8.24 16.17 6.01
C ASN A 415 9.40 15.17 5.99
N TYR A 416 10.09 14.97 7.11
CA TYR A 416 11.33 14.21 7.16
C TYR A 416 11.28 13.14 8.23
N LEU A 417 11.35 11.88 7.82
CA LEU A 417 11.38 10.72 8.71
C LEU A 417 12.44 9.74 8.22
N ILE A 418 13.43 9.45 9.06
CA ILE A 418 14.37 8.37 8.80
C ILE A 418 14.50 7.42 9.99
N TYR A 419 14.76 6.16 9.68
CA TYR A 419 15.25 5.18 10.64
C TYR A 419 16.74 4.95 10.41
N VAL A 420 17.54 5.26 11.44
CA VAL A 420 19.00 5.18 11.41
C VAL A 420 19.45 3.88 12.09
N PRO A 421 20.30 3.06 11.46
CA PRO A 421 20.88 1.88 12.11
C PRO A 421 21.95 2.28 13.13
N VAL A 422 21.83 1.77 14.35
CA VAL A 422 22.82 1.95 15.42
C VAL A 422 23.35 0.59 15.86
N ILE A 423 24.58 0.28 15.48
CA ILE A 423 25.28 -0.96 15.81
C ILE A 423 25.60 -1.03 17.31
N LYS A 424 25.32 -2.18 17.89
CA LYS A 424 25.67 -2.58 19.27
C LYS A 424 26.49 -3.88 19.22
N GLY A 425 27.27 -4.13 20.27
CA GLY A 425 28.03 -5.37 20.42
C GLY A 425 29.47 -5.34 19.91
N VAL A 426 29.91 -4.21 19.35
CA VAL A 426 31.32 -4.00 19.02
C VAL A 426 32.13 -3.86 20.32
N LYS A 427 33.19 -4.67 20.46
CA LYS A 427 34.02 -4.75 21.68
C LYS A 427 34.71 -3.41 21.98
N ASN A 428 35.30 -2.78 20.97
CA ASN A 428 35.89 -1.44 21.10
C ASN A 428 34.80 -0.37 20.95
N LYS A 429 34.54 0.40 22.01
CA LYS A 429 33.49 1.44 22.02
C LYS A 429 33.80 2.63 21.12
N GLU A 430 35.06 2.98 20.94
CA GLU A 430 35.46 4.03 20.00
C GLU A 430 35.15 3.62 18.57
N VAL A 431 35.50 2.39 18.20
CA VAL A 431 35.15 1.80 16.89
C VAL A 431 33.63 1.79 16.70
N GLN A 432 32.87 1.34 17.70
CA GLN A 432 31.40 1.35 17.65
C GLN A 432 30.83 2.75 17.39
N ASN A 433 31.35 3.75 18.11
CA ASN A 433 30.89 5.12 18.01
C ASN A 433 31.24 5.72 16.63
N ASN A 434 32.42 5.42 16.09
CA ASN A 434 32.83 5.85 14.76
C ASN A 434 31.95 5.24 13.66
N ILE A 435 31.65 3.93 13.74
CA ILE A 435 30.70 3.27 12.83
C ILE A 435 29.34 3.97 12.87
N ASN A 436 28.78 4.16 14.08
CA ASN A 436 27.46 4.74 14.24
C ASN A 436 27.38 6.20 13.80
N LYS A 437 28.44 6.98 14.03
CA LYS A 437 28.54 8.36 13.53
C LYS A 437 28.46 8.38 11.99
N LYS A 438 29.27 7.55 11.32
CA LYS A 438 29.28 7.46 9.86
C LYS A 438 27.96 6.93 9.30
N LEU A 439 27.33 5.95 9.94
CA LEU A 439 26.00 5.46 9.55
C LEU A 439 24.93 6.54 9.65
N LYS A 440 24.96 7.36 10.71
CA LYS A 440 24.07 8.52 10.83
C LYS A 440 24.27 9.50 9.67
N GLU A 441 25.53 9.89 9.39
CA GLU A 441 25.86 10.77 8.27
C GLU A 441 25.41 10.21 6.92
N MET A 442 25.58 8.90 6.69
CA MET A 442 25.14 8.24 5.45
C MET A 442 23.61 8.13 5.31
N SER A 443 22.88 8.03 6.42
CA SER A 443 21.42 7.91 6.44
C SER A 443 20.71 9.25 6.24
N LEU A 444 21.39 10.37 6.53
CA LEU A 444 20.87 11.70 6.24
C LEU A 444 20.84 11.93 4.71
N PHE A 445 19.75 12.53 4.27
CA PHE A 445 19.55 13.03 2.92
C PHE A 445 19.51 14.56 2.90
N ILE A 446 20.18 15.12 1.89
CA ILE A 446 20.25 16.55 1.58
C ILE A 446 20.01 16.68 0.07
N PRO A 447 18.98 17.43 -0.37
CA PRO A 447 18.75 17.69 -1.80
C PRO A 447 19.91 18.47 -2.44
N ILE A 448 20.26 18.16 -3.69
CA ILE A 448 21.44 18.70 -4.39
C ILE A 448 21.28 20.19 -4.81
N ASN A 449 20.06 20.72 -4.84
CA ASN A 449 19.75 22.02 -5.46
C ASN A 449 19.66 23.23 -4.51
N ASP A 450 20.04 23.10 -3.25
CA ASP A 450 20.09 24.24 -2.34
C ASP A 450 21.52 24.81 -2.29
N GLU A 451 21.86 25.68 -3.25
CA GLU A 451 23.17 26.35 -3.36
C GLU A 451 23.58 27.09 -2.06
N LYS A 452 22.69 27.21 -1.08
CA LYS A 452 22.94 27.83 0.23
C LYS A 452 23.30 26.89 1.37
N GLN A 453 23.29 25.56 1.24
CA GLN A 453 23.46 24.67 2.41
C GLN A 453 24.45 23.51 2.19
N THR A 454 25.72 23.85 2.03
CA THR A 454 26.84 22.89 2.14
C THR A 454 27.41 22.78 3.57
N LYS A 455 26.67 23.22 4.59
CA LYS A 455 27.04 23.05 6.01
C LYS A 455 25.80 22.66 6.81
N GLU A 456 25.82 21.44 7.35
CA GLU A 456 24.87 20.87 8.33
C GLU A 456 23.40 21.29 8.10
N LEU A 457 22.65 20.50 7.33
CA LEU A 457 21.20 20.69 7.19
C LEU A 457 20.55 20.57 8.58
N ILE A 458 20.14 21.70 9.17
CA ILE A 458 19.32 21.74 10.38
C ILE A 458 17.89 21.92 9.93
N ILE A 459 17.14 20.81 9.91
CA ILE A 459 15.68 20.85 9.74
C ILE A 459 15.09 21.19 11.11
N ASN A 460 14.42 22.33 11.21
CA ASN A 460 13.65 22.72 12.39
C ASN A 460 12.23 22.17 12.31
N LYS A 461 11.59 22.08 13.47
CA LYS A 461 10.23 21.56 13.60
C LYS A 461 9.22 22.32 12.73
N ASP A 462 9.36 23.64 12.66
CA ASP A 462 8.41 24.54 12.00
C ASP A 462 8.75 24.79 10.52
N ASP A 463 9.80 24.15 10.00
CA ASP A 463 10.16 24.28 8.58
C ASP A 463 9.12 23.57 7.71
N VAL A 464 8.58 24.29 6.72
CA VAL A 464 7.72 23.73 5.67
C VAL A 464 8.61 23.38 4.47
N LEU A 465 8.93 22.10 4.33
CA LEU A 465 9.76 21.63 3.21
C LEU A 465 8.88 21.47 1.96
N ASN A 466 9.45 21.76 0.79
CA ASN A 466 8.81 21.50 -0.50
C ASN A 466 8.96 20.04 -0.96
N TYR A 467 9.38 19.14 -0.07
CA TYR A 467 9.54 17.72 -0.32
C TYR A 467 9.18 16.90 0.92
N ASP A 468 8.79 15.65 0.71
CA ASP A 468 8.79 14.63 1.73
C ASP A 468 9.99 13.70 1.55
N TYR A 469 10.61 13.30 2.65
CA TYR A 469 11.68 12.31 2.67
C TYR A 469 11.40 11.23 3.71
N PHE A 470 11.28 9.99 3.22
CA PHE A 470 11.23 8.81 4.07
C PHE A 470 12.49 7.98 3.86
N GLY A 471 13.15 7.57 4.95
CA GLY A 471 14.30 6.68 4.92
C GLY A 471 14.20 5.55 5.92
N ASP A 472 14.74 4.40 5.55
CA ASP A 472 14.82 3.21 6.40
C ASP A 472 16.09 2.41 6.09
N PHE A 473 16.32 1.34 6.83
CA PHE A 473 17.36 0.38 6.52
C PHE A 473 16.88 -1.06 6.65
N SER A 474 17.61 -1.95 5.98
CA SER A 474 17.53 -3.40 6.19
C SER A 474 18.92 -4.01 6.24
N ILE A 475 19.03 -5.17 6.89
CA ILE A 475 20.27 -5.94 6.90
C ILE A 475 20.32 -6.72 5.59
N LYS A 476 21.32 -6.42 4.75
CA LYS A 476 21.46 -7.05 3.44
C LYS A 476 22.25 -8.35 3.52
N TYR A 477 23.32 -8.34 4.30
CA TYR A 477 24.16 -9.50 4.51
C TYR A 477 24.91 -9.35 5.84
N PHE A 478 25.01 -10.43 6.60
CA PHE A 478 25.83 -10.48 7.80
C PHE A 478 26.52 -11.85 7.87
N ASN A 479 27.84 -11.85 7.91
CA ASN A 479 28.62 -13.06 8.15
C ASN A 479 29.95 -12.71 8.83
N LYS A 480 30.28 -13.46 9.88
CA LYS A 480 31.49 -13.28 10.69
C LYS A 480 31.60 -11.83 11.19
N ASP A 481 32.47 -11.02 10.60
CA ASP A 481 32.75 -9.65 11.02
C ASP A 481 32.19 -8.61 10.05
N LEU A 482 31.66 -9.04 8.90
CA LEU A 482 31.11 -8.15 7.89
C LEU A 482 29.60 -7.95 8.08
N LEU A 483 29.19 -6.69 8.17
CA LEU A 483 27.80 -6.26 8.03
C LEU A 483 27.63 -5.43 6.76
N VAL A 484 26.70 -5.83 5.91
CA VAL A 484 26.22 -5.06 4.77
C VAL A 484 24.78 -4.64 5.05
N LEU A 485 24.52 -3.34 4.97
CA LEU A 485 23.17 -2.79 5.11
C LEU A 485 22.65 -2.32 3.76
N ASN A 486 21.34 -2.28 3.60
CA ASN A 486 20.71 -1.36 2.65
C ASN A 486 20.24 -0.15 3.45
N LEU A 487 20.72 1.05 3.12
CA LEU A 487 20.13 2.31 3.55
C LEU A 487 19.27 2.81 2.40
N THR A 488 17.96 2.77 2.57
CA THR A 488 16.98 3.13 1.56
C THR A 488 16.36 4.48 1.87
N GLY A 489 16.06 5.26 0.85
CA GLY A 489 15.33 6.51 0.98
C GLY A 489 14.38 6.74 -0.18
N TYR A 490 13.38 7.58 0.01
CA TYR A 490 12.47 8.02 -1.03
C TYR A 490 12.28 9.54 -0.89
N TYR A 491 12.83 10.27 -1.85
CA TYR A 491 12.73 11.72 -1.94
C TYR A 491 11.58 12.09 -2.87
N TYR A 492 10.53 12.67 -2.32
CA TYR A 492 9.36 13.11 -3.08
C TYR A 492 9.27 14.63 -3.06
N LEU A 493 9.67 15.29 -4.15
CA LEU A 493 9.39 16.70 -4.34
C LEU A 493 7.87 16.88 -4.47
N LEU A 494 7.26 17.72 -3.62
CA LEU A 494 5.81 17.87 -3.55
C LEU A 494 5.28 18.31 -4.91
N GLY A 495 4.33 17.53 -5.44
CA GLY A 495 3.72 17.80 -6.73
C GLY A 495 4.44 17.24 -7.94
N ALA A 496 5.58 16.57 -7.77
CA ALA A 496 6.19 15.77 -8.82
C ALA A 496 5.34 14.54 -9.15
N ALA A 497 5.49 14.00 -10.37
CA ALA A 497 4.77 12.81 -10.81
C ALA A 497 5.14 11.54 -10.01
N HIS A 498 6.40 11.46 -9.56
CA HIS A 498 6.89 10.42 -8.66
C HIS A 498 8.11 10.95 -7.88
N GLY A 499 8.50 10.24 -6.84
CA GLY A 499 9.72 10.52 -6.08
C GLY A 499 10.93 9.82 -6.69
N MET A 500 12.09 10.01 -6.07
CA MET A 500 13.33 9.38 -6.44
C MET A 500 13.81 8.47 -5.31
N PRO A 501 13.90 7.15 -5.54
CA PRO A 501 14.43 6.25 -4.54
C PRO A 501 15.96 6.39 -4.44
N ILE A 502 16.48 6.15 -3.25
CA ILE A 502 17.89 6.24 -2.90
C ILE A 502 18.30 4.92 -2.26
N LEU A 503 19.46 4.40 -2.65
CA LEU A 503 20.04 3.19 -2.06
C LEU A 503 21.54 3.40 -1.83
N LYS A 504 21.98 3.23 -0.59
CA LYS A 504 23.39 3.13 -0.21
C LYS A 504 23.62 1.80 0.50
N THR A 505 24.72 1.12 0.22
CA THR A 505 24.98 -0.23 0.73
C THR A 505 26.31 -0.33 1.48
N PRO A 506 26.44 0.32 2.66
CA PRO A 506 27.71 0.31 3.39
C PRO A 506 28.08 -1.14 3.78
N SER A 507 29.31 -1.52 3.41
CA SER A 507 29.94 -2.79 3.78
C SER A 507 30.95 -2.52 4.90
N ILE A 508 30.69 -3.04 6.10
CA ILE A 508 31.33 -2.60 7.34
C ILE A 508 32.00 -3.76 8.05
N ASN A 509 33.29 -3.62 8.36
CA ASN A 509 33.98 -4.52 9.28
C ASN A 509 33.68 -4.11 10.73
N LEU A 510 32.94 -4.95 11.46
CA LEU A 510 32.51 -4.67 12.82
C LEU A 510 33.63 -4.77 13.88
N ILE A 511 34.81 -5.30 13.54
CA ILE A 511 35.97 -5.31 14.42
C ILE A 511 36.79 -4.03 14.25
N THR A 512 37.10 -3.66 13.00
CA THR A 512 38.00 -2.53 12.70
C THR A 512 37.27 -1.20 12.54
N GLY A 513 35.98 -1.23 12.21
CA GLY A 513 35.19 -0.05 11.84
C GLY A 513 35.43 0.43 10.40
N GLU A 514 36.16 -0.34 9.61
CA GLU A 514 36.43 -0.03 8.20
C GLU A 514 35.15 -0.14 7.36
N PHE A 515 34.92 0.84 6.48
CA PHE A 515 33.86 0.83 5.48
C PHE A 515 34.51 0.59 4.12
N TYR A 516 34.13 -0.51 3.48
CA TYR A 516 34.73 -0.93 2.22
C TYR A 516 34.09 -0.27 1.01
N ASN A 517 34.93 0.12 0.06
CA ASN A 517 34.56 0.45 -1.31
C ASN A 517 34.65 -0.81 -2.20
N LEU A 518 34.06 -0.74 -3.39
CA LEU A 518 34.09 -1.82 -4.36
C LEU A 518 35.53 -2.25 -4.70
N SER A 519 36.43 -1.28 -4.83
CA SER A 519 37.85 -1.52 -5.11
C SER A 519 38.56 -2.40 -4.08
N ASP A 520 38.13 -2.38 -2.82
CA ASP A 520 38.82 -3.09 -1.72
C ASP A 520 38.65 -4.61 -1.80
N LEU A 521 37.71 -5.08 -2.63
CA LEU A 521 37.52 -6.50 -2.91
C LEU A 521 38.61 -7.06 -3.84
N PHE A 522 39.27 -6.21 -4.63
CA PHE A 522 40.14 -6.62 -5.73
C PHE A 522 41.63 -6.43 -5.40
N ILE A 523 42.48 -7.16 -6.13
CA ILE A 523 43.94 -7.06 -6.01
C ILE A 523 44.39 -5.67 -6.48
N PRO A 524 45.08 -4.85 -5.66
CA PRO A 524 45.40 -3.46 -6.00
C PRO A 524 46.22 -3.26 -7.28
N SER A 525 47.02 -4.25 -7.68
CA SER A 525 47.85 -4.21 -8.89
C SER A 525 47.12 -4.64 -10.18
N ILE A 526 45.85 -5.03 -10.10
CA ILE A 526 45.03 -5.46 -11.25
C ILE A 526 44.04 -4.36 -11.61
N TYR A 527 43.91 -4.07 -12.91
CA TYR A 527 42.88 -3.16 -13.42
C TYR A 527 41.50 -3.84 -13.52
N TRP A 528 40.92 -4.14 -12.37
CA TRP A 528 39.68 -4.92 -12.21
C TRP A 528 38.47 -4.32 -12.93
N VAL A 529 38.42 -3.00 -13.13
CA VAL A 529 37.32 -2.31 -13.82
C VAL A 529 37.13 -2.87 -15.23
N SER A 530 38.22 -3.20 -15.94
CA SER A 530 38.16 -3.78 -17.27
C SER A 530 37.46 -5.15 -17.27
N ASP A 531 37.82 -6.03 -16.35
CA ASP A 531 37.24 -7.37 -16.23
C ASP A 531 35.75 -7.31 -15.86
N ILE A 532 35.39 -6.45 -14.91
CA ILE A 532 33.99 -6.26 -14.51
C ILE A 532 33.15 -5.67 -15.64
N ASN A 533 33.66 -4.66 -16.36
CA ASN A 533 32.97 -4.06 -17.50
C ASN A 533 32.70 -5.10 -18.60
N LYS A 534 33.66 -6.00 -18.85
CA LYS A 534 33.48 -7.09 -19.82
C LYS A 534 32.33 -8.01 -19.41
N ILE A 535 32.33 -8.47 -18.15
CA ILE A 535 31.26 -9.34 -17.62
C ILE A 535 29.89 -8.66 -17.72
N ILE A 536 29.78 -7.39 -17.32
CA ILE A 536 28.50 -6.66 -17.37
C ILE A 536 28.01 -6.48 -18.82
N LYS A 537 28.90 -6.16 -19.77
CA LYS A 537 28.53 -6.06 -21.20
C LYS A 537 28.00 -7.39 -21.73
N GLU A 538 28.71 -8.49 -21.46
CA GLU A 538 28.24 -9.84 -21.83
C GLU A 538 26.86 -10.13 -21.22
N MET A 539 26.63 -9.77 -19.96
CA MET A 539 25.31 -9.91 -19.34
C MET A 539 24.23 -9.08 -20.03
N ILE A 540 24.49 -7.82 -20.37
CA ILE A 540 23.54 -6.94 -21.08
C ILE A 540 23.23 -7.47 -22.49
N ASP A 541 24.22 -8.05 -23.16
CA ASP A 541 24.06 -8.51 -24.54
C ASP A 541 23.39 -9.87 -24.65
N GLU A 542 23.66 -10.79 -23.72
CA GLU A 542 23.27 -12.20 -23.83
C GLU A 542 22.08 -12.59 -22.93
N ASP A 543 21.86 -11.91 -21.79
CA ASP A 543 20.83 -12.29 -20.82
C ASP A 543 19.54 -11.48 -21.01
N LYS A 544 18.46 -12.17 -21.41
CA LYS A 544 17.13 -11.58 -21.62
C LYS A 544 16.61 -10.79 -20.42
N LYS A 545 17.05 -11.11 -19.21
CA LYS A 545 16.61 -10.36 -18.02
C LYS A 545 17.13 -8.92 -17.99
N TYR A 546 18.07 -8.54 -18.86
CA TYR A 546 18.60 -7.18 -18.97
C TYR A 546 18.16 -6.48 -20.26
N GLU A 547 17.16 -7.00 -20.99
CA GLU A 547 16.68 -6.42 -22.24
C GLU A 547 16.17 -4.97 -22.08
N TYR A 548 15.73 -4.58 -20.89
CA TYR A 548 15.29 -3.21 -20.57
C TYR A 548 16.44 -2.21 -20.35
N VAL A 549 17.70 -2.66 -20.33
CA VAL A 549 18.87 -1.78 -20.20
C VAL A 549 19.09 -1.05 -21.52
N PHE A 550 19.34 0.26 -21.46
CA PHE A 550 19.71 1.04 -22.63
C PHE A 550 21.15 0.70 -23.02
N LYS A 551 21.34 -0.24 -23.96
CA LYS A 551 22.66 -0.83 -24.26
C LYS A 551 23.78 0.19 -24.45
N ASP A 552 23.48 1.32 -25.11
CA ASP A 552 24.47 2.35 -25.40
C ASP A 552 24.82 3.27 -24.22
N THR A 553 24.10 3.19 -23.09
CA THR A 553 24.32 4.08 -21.93
C THR A 553 25.32 3.51 -20.93
N PHE A 554 25.46 2.18 -20.84
CA PHE A 554 26.49 1.58 -19.99
C PHE A 554 27.89 1.86 -20.54
N LYS A 555 28.66 2.71 -19.86
CA LYS A 555 30.03 3.05 -20.25
C LYS A 555 31.09 2.28 -19.44
N THR A 556 31.03 2.40 -18.12
CA THR A 556 31.97 1.79 -17.19
C THR A 556 31.37 1.73 -15.80
N VAL A 557 31.83 0.77 -15.00
CA VAL A 557 31.70 0.80 -13.55
C VAL A 557 32.63 1.88 -12.98
N ARG A 558 32.13 2.67 -12.02
CA ARG A 558 32.94 3.63 -11.25
C ARG A 558 33.65 2.95 -10.09
N PHE A 559 34.74 3.56 -9.60
CA PHE A 559 35.43 3.06 -8.41
C PHE A 559 34.55 3.05 -7.15
N ASP A 560 33.63 4.00 -7.06
CA ASP A 560 32.65 4.19 -5.99
C ASP A 560 31.24 3.69 -6.39
N GLN A 561 31.13 2.83 -7.42
CA GLN A 561 29.85 2.30 -7.87
C GLN A 561 29.10 1.62 -6.72
N GLY A 562 27.77 1.80 -6.69
CA GLY A 562 26.91 1.09 -5.76
C GLY A 562 27.09 -0.42 -5.87
N PHE A 563 27.40 -1.07 -4.75
CA PHE A 563 27.66 -2.50 -4.73
C PHE A 563 27.30 -3.13 -3.38
N TYR A 564 27.01 -4.41 -3.39
CA TYR A 564 26.95 -5.22 -2.17
C TYR A 564 27.40 -6.64 -2.48
N ILE A 565 27.56 -7.47 -1.45
CA ILE A 565 27.94 -8.87 -1.60
C ILE A 565 27.02 -9.77 -0.79
N ASP A 566 26.95 -11.03 -1.22
CA ASP A 566 26.54 -12.13 -0.35
C ASP A 566 27.70 -13.14 -0.23
N LYS A 567 27.43 -14.34 0.28
CA LYS A 567 28.43 -15.39 0.46
C LYS A 567 29.16 -15.78 -0.84
N GLU A 568 28.49 -15.69 -1.98
CA GLU A 568 28.95 -16.28 -3.25
C GLU A 568 29.02 -15.28 -4.41
N ASN A 569 28.47 -14.08 -4.24
CA ASN A 569 28.25 -13.15 -5.34
C ASN A 569 28.60 -11.71 -4.96
N LEU A 570 29.12 -11.00 -5.97
CA LEU A 570 29.17 -9.56 -6.05
C LEU A 570 27.92 -9.04 -6.76
N TYR A 571 27.33 -7.98 -6.24
CA TYR A 571 26.23 -7.27 -6.88
C TYR A 571 26.67 -5.83 -7.15
N ILE A 572 26.55 -5.39 -8.40
CA ILE A 572 26.82 -4.01 -8.81
C ILE A 572 25.51 -3.42 -9.30
N TYR A 573 25.11 -2.27 -8.76
CA TYR A 573 23.83 -1.66 -9.10
C TYR A 573 23.96 -0.23 -9.61
N PHE A 574 22.98 0.15 -10.41
CA PHE A 574 22.83 1.45 -11.03
C PHE A 574 21.48 2.05 -10.60
N PRO A 575 21.43 3.32 -10.12
CA PRO A 575 20.19 3.99 -9.78
C PRO A 575 19.24 4.14 -10.98
N PRO A 576 17.94 4.39 -10.73
CA PRO A 576 16.98 4.68 -11.79
C PRO A 576 17.49 5.78 -12.73
N TYR A 577 17.16 5.66 -14.02
CA TYR A 577 17.57 6.54 -15.12
C TYR A 577 19.05 6.50 -15.52
N GLU A 578 19.95 5.87 -14.75
CA GLU A 578 21.38 5.89 -15.11
C GLU A 578 21.66 5.06 -16.38
N ILE A 579 21.14 3.83 -16.43
CA ILE A 579 21.33 2.93 -17.58
C ILE A 579 20.03 2.27 -18.09
N GLY A 580 18.87 2.71 -17.60
CA GLY A 580 17.57 2.17 -18.00
C GLY A 580 16.41 2.99 -17.44
N PRO A 581 15.16 2.58 -17.71
CA PRO A 581 13.98 3.34 -17.32
C PRO A 581 13.75 3.31 -15.80
N TYR A 582 12.98 4.25 -15.26
CA TYR A 582 12.61 4.29 -13.85
C TYR A 582 11.94 3.00 -13.36
N SER A 583 11.10 2.40 -14.21
CA SER A 583 10.37 1.15 -13.91
C SER A 583 11.30 -0.04 -13.65
N ALA A 584 12.55 0.00 -14.13
CA ALA A 584 13.54 -1.02 -13.83
C ALA A 584 14.15 -0.90 -12.41
N GLY A 585 13.88 0.21 -11.71
CA GLY A 585 14.41 0.48 -10.38
C GLY A 585 15.94 0.54 -10.36
N PHE A 586 16.55 -0.09 -9.34
CA PHE A 586 18.00 -0.24 -9.25
C PHE A 586 18.47 -1.43 -10.09
N ILE A 587 18.95 -1.15 -11.29
CA ILE A 587 19.44 -2.19 -12.22
C ILE A 587 20.66 -2.84 -11.60
N THR A 588 20.56 -4.13 -11.28
CA THR A 588 21.57 -4.87 -10.49
C THR A 588 22.15 -6.05 -11.27
N PHE A 589 23.47 -6.08 -11.41
CA PHE A 589 24.22 -7.17 -12.00
C PHE A 589 24.77 -8.10 -10.91
N LYS A 590 24.29 -9.35 -10.90
CA LYS A 590 24.78 -10.40 -10.02
C LYS A 590 25.95 -11.14 -10.67
N ILE A 591 27.15 -10.99 -10.13
CA ILE A 591 28.41 -11.58 -10.60
C ILE A 591 28.88 -12.62 -9.58
N PRO A 592 28.80 -13.92 -9.89
CA PRO A 592 29.34 -14.96 -9.01
C PRO A 592 30.84 -14.77 -8.78
N PHE A 593 31.32 -14.96 -7.55
CA PHE A 593 32.75 -14.87 -7.23
C PHE A 593 33.58 -15.87 -8.03
N SER A 594 33.02 -17.01 -8.43
CA SER A 594 33.69 -17.97 -9.31
C SER A 594 34.10 -17.40 -10.67
N LYS A 595 33.40 -16.37 -11.18
CA LYS A 595 33.76 -15.69 -12.44
C LYS A 595 34.88 -14.65 -12.29
N ILE A 596 35.18 -14.23 -11.06
CA ILE A 596 36.15 -13.16 -10.75
C ILE A 596 37.20 -13.59 -9.71
N ASP A 597 37.34 -14.90 -9.49
CA ASP A 597 38.18 -15.46 -8.43
C ASP A 597 39.66 -15.06 -8.55
N ASN A 598 40.13 -14.93 -9.79
CA ASN A 598 41.50 -14.56 -10.13
C ASN A 598 41.85 -13.09 -9.84
N ILE A 599 40.84 -12.22 -9.70
CA ILE A 599 41.03 -10.78 -9.44
C ILE A 599 40.67 -10.38 -8.01
N ILE A 600 40.01 -11.24 -7.23
CA ILE A 600 39.66 -11.00 -5.82
C ILE A 600 40.91 -11.04 -4.93
N ASN A 601 41.06 -10.04 -4.05
CA ASN A 601 42.11 -10.00 -3.05
C ASN A 601 41.76 -10.85 -1.83
N LYS A 602 41.96 -12.17 -1.93
CA LYS A 602 41.70 -13.13 -0.83
C LYS A 602 42.54 -12.87 0.43
N LYS A 603 43.64 -12.11 0.32
CA LYS A 603 44.48 -11.71 1.46
C LYS A 603 44.04 -10.37 2.07
N GLY A 604 43.19 -9.61 1.41
CA GLY A 604 42.69 -8.29 1.81
C GLY A 604 41.75 -8.36 3.03
N SER A 605 41.63 -7.23 3.74
CA SER A 605 40.76 -7.12 4.92
C SER A 605 39.30 -7.36 4.56
N PHE A 606 38.84 -6.85 3.41
CA PHE A 606 37.46 -7.02 2.97
C PHE A 606 37.10 -8.51 2.80
N TYR A 607 37.81 -9.25 1.96
CA TYR A 607 37.52 -10.68 1.74
C TYR A 607 37.56 -11.50 3.04
N LYS A 608 38.54 -11.23 3.91
CA LYS A 608 38.70 -11.91 5.21
C LYS A 608 37.62 -11.58 6.23
N SER A 609 36.89 -10.47 6.07
CA SER A 609 35.84 -10.07 7.01
C SER A 609 34.60 -10.97 6.93
N PHE A 610 34.38 -11.64 5.78
CA PHE A 610 33.23 -12.53 5.55
C PHE A 610 33.59 -13.95 5.13
N ASN A 611 34.89 -14.31 5.09
CA ASN A 611 35.38 -15.67 4.86
C ASN A 611 36.18 -16.24 6.03
#